data_AF-I7FTR0-F1
#
_entry.id   AF-I7FTR0-F1
#
_cell.length_a   1.000
_cell.length_b   1.000
_cell.length_c   1.000
_cell.angle_alpha   90.00
_cell.angle_beta   90.00
_cell.angle_gamma   90.00
#
_symmetry.space_group_name_H-M   'P 1'
#
loop_
_entity.id
_entity.type
_entity.pdbx_description
1 polymer ?
#
loop_
_entity_poly.entity_id
_entity_poly.type
_entity_poly.pdbx_seq_one_letter_code
_entity_poly.pdbx_strand_id
1 'polypeptide(L)'
;MCGIIACHTDRPAAEYLRVGLRRLEYRGYDSVGVALRTVSGDIARLRTTGRIGALESLLDEWSGPELDGVGIGHTRWATHGAVTEHNAHPHVDCTGQISLVHNGIIENAAGLRVALGNSGHMFATTVDSEVLCHLIEDELRDCTDRVQAVQRALTKVHGSWAIAVLDRHTGRIIVAANGSPLLIAHTDHGDFAASDIAAIADWVDEFRVLENGDVVELSRDGRWTRSGACTAPPAATRCTLRGTDVELNGYTDYMAKEIDEQPEAAARVLDDLGDRIATGALWRDFGLPPFERLRVIACGTSLNAGCVIGNLARELGAIPVVTTVASEAAAEVPESAQICLAISQSGETADVLRAVESPAVGEAPLVALTNSSHSTLARLADAVVGCSAGPEIGVAATKTFMCQIVSGAALMISALVATRRISTVCANRLVDGLQRLPDELVASISIAKRVLPQIVDELVDAGGFIFIARGSGLPYAAEGALKLKELTYRWAEHYPAGELKHGPLALVSQGTPVVVVDNGDQKLSSNVAEVRARGGRIISIGSAGSSIPVVGLSKAPWGPVEATVPLQILARTLALALGHDVDKPRNLAKSVTVE
;
A
#
# COMPACT_ATOMS: atom_id res chain seq x y z
N MET A 1 -7.29 2.12 -3.50
CA MET A 1 -8.28 2.15 -2.39
C MET A 1 -8.94 3.51 -2.36
N CYS A 2 -10.22 3.66 -2.07
CA CYS A 2 -10.78 4.99 -1.84
C CYS A 2 -10.28 5.60 -0.50
N GLY A 3 -10.53 6.89 -0.27
CA GLY A 3 -10.21 7.59 0.98
C GLY A 3 -11.47 8.15 1.64
N ILE A 4 -11.62 7.97 2.96
CA ILE A 4 -12.68 8.57 3.77
C ILE A 4 -12.05 9.52 4.78
N ILE A 5 -12.68 10.68 4.95
CA ILE A 5 -12.53 11.54 6.12
C ILE A 5 -13.89 12.03 6.58
N ALA A 6 -14.11 12.06 7.89
CA ALA A 6 -15.28 12.63 8.53
C ALA A 6 -14.83 13.44 9.74
N CYS A 7 -15.49 14.55 10.04
CA CYS A 7 -15.18 15.32 11.22
C CYS A 7 -16.39 16.05 11.81
N HIS A 8 -16.32 16.24 13.12
CA HIS A 8 -17.21 17.06 13.92
C HIS A 8 -16.33 18.00 14.76
N THR A 9 -16.23 19.27 14.35
CA THR A 9 -15.21 20.22 14.82
C THR A 9 -15.83 21.56 15.23
N ASP A 10 -15.07 22.39 15.94
CA ASP A 10 -15.52 23.75 16.31
C ASP A 10 -15.36 24.78 15.17
N ARG A 11 -14.49 24.48 14.19
CA ARG A 11 -14.28 25.28 12.98
C ARG A 11 -14.96 24.62 11.78
N PRO A 12 -15.18 25.34 10.67
CA PRO A 12 -15.82 24.78 9.49
C PRO A 12 -15.16 23.47 9.03
N ALA A 13 -15.95 22.41 8.85
CA ALA A 13 -15.45 21.10 8.47
C ALA A 13 -14.68 21.14 7.14
N ALA A 14 -15.03 22.08 6.25
CA ALA A 14 -14.36 22.29 4.98
C ALA A 14 -12.84 22.50 5.12
N GLU A 15 -12.38 23.17 6.19
CA GLU A 15 -10.94 23.39 6.44
C GLU A 15 -10.20 22.06 6.62
N TYR A 16 -10.79 21.15 7.41
CA TYR A 16 -10.20 19.85 7.72
C TYR A 16 -10.35 18.87 6.57
N LEU A 17 -11.53 18.81 5.93
CA LEU A 17 -11.77 17.90 4.80
C LEU A 17 -10.86 18.22 3.61
N ARG A 18 -10.53 19.49 3.34
CA ARG A 18 -9.58 19.87 2.28
C ARG A 18 -8.21 19.24 2.50
N VAL A 19 -7.65 19.42 3.71
CA VAL A 19 -6.32 18.89 4.05
C VAL A 19 -6.34 17.36 4.05
N GLY A 20 -7.34 16.74 4.65
CA GLY A 20 -7.45 15.29 4.73
C GLY A 20 -7.62 14.64 3.37
N LEU A 21 -8.51 15.16 2.51
CA LEU A 21 -8.72 14.60 1.17
C LEU A 21 -7.51 14.79 0.27
N ARG A 22 -6.78 15.91 0.38
CA ARG A 22 -5.51 16.10 -0.33
C ARG A 22 -4.49 15.03 0.05
N ARG A 23 -4.39 14.70 1.34
CA ARG A 23 -3.51 13.65 1.85
C ARG A 23 -4.00 12.24 1.54
N LEU A 24 -5.27 12.06 1.18
CA LEU A 24 -5.86 10.78 0.76
C LEU A 24 -5.92 10.61 -0.77
N GLU A 25 -5.52 11.61 -1.55
CA GLU A 25 -5.61 11.58 -3.01
C GLU A 25 -4.74 10.49 -3.64
N TYR A 26 -3.65 10.09 -2.98
CA TYR A 26 -2.80 8.99 -3.43
C TYR A 26 -3.51 7.63 -3.39
N ARG A 27 -4.58 7.51 -2.60
CA ARG A 27 -5.38 6.28 -2.51
C ARG A 27 -6.30 6.14 -3.72
N GLY A 28 -6.92 7.26 -4.15
CA GLY A 28 -7.80 7.34 -5.31
C GLY A 28 -7.98 8.77 -5.80
N TYR A 29 -8.07 8.94 -7.12
CA TYR A 29 -8.04 10.25 -7.79
C TYR A 29 -8.97 10.33 -9.01
N ASP A 30 -9.94 9.40 -9.15
CA ASP A 30 -10.90 9.40 -10.26
C ASP A 30 -12.03 10.42 -10.02
N SER A 31 -12.42 10.62 -8.77
CA SER A 31 -13.36 11.67 -8.37
C SER A 31 -13.22 11.99 -6.89
N VAL A 32 -13.70 13.15 -6.47
CA VAL A 32 -13.67 13.60 -5.08
C VAL A 32 -14.95 14.35 -4.73
N GLY A 33 -15.37 14.30 -3.47
CA GLY A 33 -16.52 15.06 -3.03
C GLY A 33 -16.68 15.15 -1.51
N VAL A 34 -17.56 16.05 -1.09
CA VAL A 34 -17.89 16.33 0.31
C VAL A 34 -19.39 16.55 0.49
N ALA A 35 -19.87 16.23 1.69
CA ALA A 35 -21.15 16.66 2.22
C ALA A 35 -20.87 17.39 3.53
N LEU A 36 -21.17 18.68 3.53
CA LEU A 36 -20.89 19.62 4.61
C LEU A 36 -22.22 20.14 5.13
N ARG A 37 -22.40 20.17 6.44
CA ARG A 37 -23.59 20.77 7.02
C ARG A 37 -23.41 22.28 7.07
N THR A 38 -24.53 22.97 6.92
CA THR A 38 -24.61 24.43 7.00
C THR A 38 -25.11 24.83 8.38
N VAL A 39 -24.86 26.06 8.79
CA VAL A 39 -25.37 26.63 10.05
C VAL A 39 -26.91 26.59 10.12
N SER A 40 -27.60 26.59 8.96
CA SER A 40 -29.07 26.41 8.89
C SER A 40 -29.55 24.97 9.10
N GLY A 41 -28.64 23.99 9.13
CA GLY A 41 -28.96 22.56 9.25
C GLY A 41 -29.23 21.85 7.92
N ASP A 42 -28.96 22.49 6.78
CA ASP A 42 -28.99 21.87 5.45
C ASP A 42 -27.62 21.26 5.09
N ILE A 43 -27.57 20.42 4.04
CA ILE A 43 -26.34 19.82 3.54
C ILE A 43 -25.92 20.47 2.21
N ALA A 44 -24.72 21.06 2.19
CA ALA A 44 -24.00 21.43 0.99
C ALA A 44 -23.23 20.20 0.47
N ARG A 45 -23.58 19.73 -0.72
CA ARG A 45 -22.94 18.57 -1.35
C ARG A 45 -22.22 19.00 -2.62
N LEU A 46 -20.90 18.84 -2.63
CA LEU A 46 -20.01 19.27 -3.71
C LEU A 46 -19.19 18.08 -4.19
N ARG A 47 -19.20 17.81 -5.50
CA ARG A 47 -18.55 16.64 -6.10
C ARG A 47 -17.97 17.01 -7.45
N THR A 48 -16.89 16.33 -7.83
CA THR A 48 -16.27 16.51 -9.14
C THR A 48 -15.53 15.24 -9.57
N THR A 49 -15.44 15.01 -10.88
CA THR A 49 -14.52 14.02 -11.48
C THR A 49 -13.10 14.57 -11.63
N GLY A 50 -12.85 15.81 -11.21
CA GLY A 50 -11.53 16.38 -11.11
C GLY A 50 -10.75 15.84 -9.90
N ARG A 51 -9.48 16.21 -9.84
CA ARG A 51 -8.59 15.99 -8.69
C ARG A 51 -8.96 16.91 -7.52
N ILE A 52 -8.30 16.77 -6.37
CA ILE A 52 -8.60 17.57 -5.16
C ILE A 52 -8.66 19.08 -5.42
N GLY A 53 -7.78 19.61 -6.27
CA GLY A 53 -7.77 21.03 -6.62
C GLY A 53 -9.08 21.53 -7.25
N ALA A 54 -9.80 20.68 -8.00
CA ALA A 54 -11.09 21.06 -8.57
C ALA A 54 -12.18 21.16 -7.48
N LEU A 55 -12.15 20.30 -6.46
CA LEU A 55 -13.04 20.42 -5.31
C LEU A 55 -12.72 21.64 -4.47
N GLU A 56 -11.43 21.98 -4.33
CA GLU A 56 -11.02 23.20 -3.64
C GLU A 56 -11.56 24.44 -4.33
N SER A 57 -11.52 24.50 -5.66
CA SER A 57 -12.17 25.58 -6.42
C SER A 57 -13.68 25.63 -6.17
N LEU A 58 -14.38 24.49 -6.15
CA LEU A 58 -15.82 24.45 -5.81
C LEU A 58 -16.12 24.97 -4.40
N LEU A 59 -15.23 24.71 -3.44
CA LEU A 59 -15.35 25.21 -2.07
C LEU A 59 -15.07 26.72 -1.99
N ASP A 60 -14.05 27.20 -2.70
CA ASP A 60 -13.69 28.62 -2.73
C ASP A 60 -14.76 29.47 -3.46
N GLU A 61 -15.46 28.88 -4.43
CA GLU A 61 -16.58 29.50 -5.18
C GLU A 61 -17.94 29.35 -4.47
N TRP A 62 -18.03 28.65 -3.34
CA TRP A 62 -19.28 28.43 -2.63
C TRP A 62 -19.90 29.74 -2.15
N SER A 63 -21.07 30.07 -2.69
CA SER A 63 -21.85 31.26 -2.32
C SER A 63 -23.14 30.94 -1.56
N GLY A 64 -23.27 29.71 -1.05
CA GLY A 64 -24.44 29.27 -0.30
C GLY A 64 -24.36 29.66 1.19
N PRO A 65 -25.23 29.08 2.04
CA PRO A 65 -25.18 29.31 3.49
C PRO A 65 -23.83 28.98 4.10
N GLU A 66 -23.53 29.62 5.24
CA GLU A 66 -22.31 29.36 6.01
C GLU A 66 -22.22 27.88 6.42
N LEU A 67 -21.01 27.32 6.29
CA LEU A 67 -20.72 25.92 6.57
C LEU A 67 -20.35 25.76 8.04
N ASP A 68 -20.90 24.76 8.72
CA ASP A 68 -20.59 24.45 10.12
C ASP A 68 -19.43 23.45 10.23
N GLY A 69 -19.17 22.98 11.45
CA GLY A 69 -18.10 22.05 11.75
C GLY A 69 -18.38 20.57 11.49
N VAL A 70 -19.47 20.22 10.80
CA VAL A 70 -19.84 18.83 10.54
C VAL A 70 -19.69 18.49 9.06
N GLY A 71 -18.95 17.43 8.75
CA GLY A 71 -18.85 16.99 7.35
C GLY A 71 -18.22 15.63 7.14
N ILE A 72 -18.49 15.08 5.96
CA ILE A 72 -17.87 13.87 5.43
C ILE A 72 -17.30 14.13 4.03
N GLY A 73 -16.19 13.49 3.71
CA GLY A 73 -15.47 13.64 2.45
C GLY A 73 -14.96 12.31 1.92
N HIS A 74 -14.79 12.23 0.60
CA HIS A 74 -14.33 11.01 -0.07
C HIS A 74 -13.45 11.28 -1.28
N THR A 75 -12.39 10.50 -1.43
CA THR A 75 -11.65 10.33 -2.69
C THR A 75 -11.92 8.94 -3.26
N ARG A 76 -12.24 8.85 -4.55
CA ARG A 76 -12.70 7.61 -5.18
C ARG A 76 -11.67 7.04 -6.16
N TRP A 77 -11.53 5.73 -6.11
CA TRP A 77 -10.97 4.91 -7.19
C TRP A 77 -12.08 3.97 -7.68
N ALA A 78 -12.44 4.06 -8.96
CA ALA A 78 -13.66 3.46 -9.50
C ALA A 78 -13.50 1.94 -9.72
N THR A 79 -14.27 1.14 -8.98
CA THR A 79 -14.39 -0.32 -9.19
C THR A 79 -15.66 -0.68 -9.95
N HIS A 80 -16.80 -0.13 -9.52
CA HIS A 80 -18.10 -0.28 -10.16
C HIS A 80 -18.57 1.03 -10.78
N GLY A 81 -19.09 0.98 -12.02
CA GLY A 81 -19.62 2.15 -12.71
C GLY A 81 -18.56 3.14 -13.20
N ALA A 82 -18.88 3.84 -14.30
CA ALA A 82 -17.97 4.80 -14.92
C ALA A 82 -17.62 5.98 -14.00
N VAL A 83 -16.47 6.61 -14.26
CA VAL A 83 -16.04 7.86 -13.62
C VAL A 83 -16.96 9.00 -14.06
N THR A 84 -17.96 9.31 -13.24
CA THR A 84 -18.92 10.38 -13.46
C THR A 84 -19.18 11.10 -12.15
N GLU A 85 -19.55 12.39 -12.21
CA GLU A 85 -19.91 13.14 -11.01
C GLU A 85 -21.10 12.49 -10.28
N HIS A 86 -22.01 11.89 -11.04
CA HIS A 86 -23.13 11.15 -10.50
C HIS A 86 -22.68 10.00 -9.57
N ASN A 87 -21.65 9.25 -9.98
CA ASN A 87 -21.08 8.13 -9.23
C ASN A 87 -20.06 8.56 -8.16
N ALA A 88 -19.73 9.84 -8.07
CA ALA A 88 -18.87 10.36 -7.01
C ALA A 88 -19.61 10.36 -5.67
N HIS A 89 -18.90 10.04 -4.60
CA HIS A 89 -19.41 10.14 -3.23
C HIS A 89 -19.34 11.60 -2.76
N PRO A 90 -20.11 12.02 -1.73
CA PRO A 90 -21.10 11.23 -0.98
C PRO A 90 -22.39 10.93 -1.77
N HIS A 91 -23.01 9.79 -1.45
CA HIS A 91 -24.34 9.40 -1.90
C HIS A 91 -25.41 9.86 -0.90
N VAL A 92 -26.65 9.97 -1.34
CA VAL A 92 -27.79 10.42 -0.53
C VAL A 92 -28.95 9.44 -0.66
N ASP A 93 -29.83 9.40 0.34
CA ASP A 93 -31.11 8.68 0.28
C ASP A 93 -32.15 9.43 -0.57
N CYS A 94 -33.36 8.85 -0.70
CA CYS A 94 -34.43 9.46 -1.50
C CYS A 94 -34.88 10.84 -0.99
N THR A 95 -34.70 11.12 0.31
CA THR A 95 -35.16 12.38 0.94
C THR A 95 -34.03 13.39 1.16
N GLY A 96 -32.78 12.97 0.97
CA GLY A 96 -31.60 13.78 1.30
C GLY A 96 -31.41 13.98 2.81
N GLN A 97 -31.96 13.08 3.63
CA GLN A 97 -31.77 13.07 5.07
C GLN A 97 -30.38 12.55 5.47
N ILE A 98 -29.86 11.55 4.76
CA ILE A 98 -28.54 10.98 5.03
C ILE A 98 -27.59 11.22 3.87
N SER A 99 -26.32 11.44 4.20
CA SER A 99 -25.21 11.43 3.24
C SER A 99 -24.21 10.35 3.64
N LEU A 100 -23.70 9.59 2.67
CA LEU A 100 -22.84 8.43 2.94
C LEU A 100 -21.60 8.40 2.04
N VAL A 101 -20.45 8.13 2.66
CA VAL A 101 -19.19 7.78 1.98
C VAL A 101 -18.82 6.34 2.29
N HIS A 102 -18.18 5.64 1.35
CA HIS A 102 -17.92 4.20 1.45
C HIS A 102 -16.61 3.81 0.77
N ASN A 103 -15.81 2.99 1.45
CA ASN A 103 -14.65 2.27 0.94
C ASN A 103 -14.91 0.78 1.06
N GLY A 104 -14.79 0.03 -0.03
CA GLY A 104 -15.04 -1.42 -0.03
C GLY A 104 -15.86 -1.84 -1.24
N ILE A 105 -16.37 -3.07 -1.22
CA ILE A 105 -17.27 -3.62 -2.24
C ILE A 105 -18.44 -4.29 -1.54
N ILE A 106 -19.65 -3.96 -2.00
CA ILE A 106 -20.88 -4.63 -1.59
C ILE A 106 -21.24 -5.72 -2.60
N GLU A 107 -20.82 -6.96 -2.33
CA GLU A 107 -20.90 -8.10 -3.24
C GLU A 107 -22.34 -8.47 -3.60
N ASN A 108 -23.28 -8.30 -2.66
CA ASN A 108 -24.69 -8.59 -2.88
C ASN A 108 -25.52 -7.36 -3.31
N ALA A 109 -24.89 -6.28 -3.76
CA ALA A 109 -25.56 -5.02 -4.13
C ALA A 109 -26.65 -5.19 -5.20
N ALA A 110 -26.44 -6.05 -6.19
CA ALA A 110 -27.42 -6.27 -7.26
C ALA A 110 -28.76 -6.81 -6.71
N GLY A 111 -28.70 -7.78 -5.78
CA GLY A 111 -29.88 -8.33 -5.13
C GLY A 111 -30.58 -7.31 -4.22
N LEU A 112 -29.79 -6.57 -3.43
CA LEU A 112 -30.29 -5.52 -2.54
C LEU A 112 -30.98 -4.39 -3.32
N ARG A 113 -30.41 -3.98 -4.46
CA ARG A 113 -30.98 -2.95 -5.34
C ARG A 113 -32.35 -3.34 -5.87
N VAL A 114 -32.54 -4.60 -6.29
CA VAL A 114 -33.84 -5.11 -6.74
C VAL A 114 -34.86 -5.10 -5.58
N ALA A 115 -34.47 -5.58 -4.41
CA ALA A 115 -35.36 -5.61 -3.24
C ALA A 115 -35.80 -4.19 -2.82
N LEU A 116 -34.87 -3.24 -2.73
CA LEU A 116 -35.15 -1.85 -2.38
C LEU A 116 -35.98 -1.13 -3.46
N GLY A 117 -35.73 -1.40 -4.74
CA GLY A 117 -36.57 -0.89 -5.83
C GLY A 117 -38.02 -1.35 -5.71
N ASN A 118 -38.25 -2.62 -5.34
CA ASN A 118 -39.59 -3.15 -5.09
C ASN A 118 -40.25 -2.52 -3.85
N SER A 119 -39.45 -2.10 -2.86
CA SER A 119 -39.92 -1.33 -1.69
C SER A 119 -40.09 0.18 -1.96
N GLY A 120 -39.88 0.63 -3.20
CA GLY A 120 -40.15 2.00 -3.65
C GLY A 120 -38.96 2.97 -3.60
N HIS A 121 -37.74 2.50 -3.33
CA HIS A 121 -36.54 3.35 -3.36
C HIS A 121 -36.11 3.64 -4.81
N MET A 122 -35.71 4.89 -5.07
CA MET A 122 -35.24 5.33 -6.39
C MET A 122 -33.72 5.46 -6.40
N PHE A 123 -33.07 4.59 -7.17
CA PHE A 123 -31.63 4.65 -7.38
C PHE A 123 -31.29 5.67 -8.45
N ALA A 124 -30.36 6.55 -8.14
CA ALA A 124 -29.84 7.54 -9.07
C ALA A 124 -28.55 7.04 -9.74
N THR A 125 -27.73 6.23 -9.06
CA THR A 125 -26.37 5.85 -9.49
C THR A 125 -26.30 4.43 -10.03
N THR A 126 -25.15 4.04 -10.57
CA THR A 126 -24.84 2.65 -10.93
C THR A 126 -23.87 1.96 -9.97
N VAL A 127 -23.49 2.62 -8.87
CA VAL A 127 -22.51 2.08 -7.94
C VAL A 127 -23.19 1.23 -6.87
N ASP A 128 -22.41 0.31 -6.32
CA ASP A 128 -22.80 -0.54 -5.19
C ASP A 128 -23.07 0.29 -3.94
N SER A 129 -22.25 1.30 -3.64
CA SER A 129 -22.35 2.15 -2.44
C SER A 129 -23.74 2.78 -2.18
N GLU A 130 -24.52 3.08 -3.20
CA GLU A 130 -25.84 3.71 -3.05
C GLU A 130 -26.85 2.78 -2.35
N VAL A 131 -26.68 1.45 -2.44
CA VAL A 131 -27.56 0.49 -1.75
C VAL A 131 -27.51 0.69 -0.23
N LEU A 132 -26.36 1.13 0.31
CA LEU A 132 -26.18 1.37 1.75
C LEU A 132 -27.04 2.55 2.22
N CYS A 133 -27.14 3.62 1.42
CA CYS A 133 -28.02 4.75 1.73
C CYS A 133 -29.46 4.26 1.87
N HIS A 134 -29.96 3.54 0.88
CA HIS A 134 -31.36 3.12 0.87
C HIS A 134 -31.67 2.03 1.89
N LEU A 135 -30.71 1.16 2.24
CA LEU A 135 -30.87 0.23 3.36
C LEU A 135 -31.02 0.96 4.69
N ILE A 136 -30.18 1.99 4.94
CA ILE A 136 -30.27 2.80 6.15
C ILE A 136 -31.58 3.60 6.13
N GLU A 137 -31.94 4.20 5.00
CA GLU A 137 -33.22 4.90 4.80
C GLU A 137 -34.42 4.04 5.20
N ASP A 138 -34.46 2.77 4.77
CA ASP A 138 -35.55 1.86 5.08
C ASP A 138 -35.60 1.52 6.59
N GLU A 139 -34.45 1.25 7.21
CA GLU A 139 -34.36 0.99 8.66
C GLU A 139 -34.76 2.20 9.52
N LEU A 140 -34.51 3.42 9.04
CA LEU A 140 -34.86 4.65 9.75
C LEU A 140 -36.37 4.92 9.80
N ARG A 141 -37.19 4.24 8.97
CA ARG A 141 -38.65 4.32 9.04
C ARG A 141 -39.18 3.72 10.35
N ASP A 142 -38.54 2.65 10.81
CA ASP A 142 -38.96 1.87 11.99
C ASP A 142 -38.02 2.05 13.20
N CYS A 143 -36.94 2.83 13.06
CA CYS A 143 -35.92 3.02 14.09
C CYS A 143 -35.50 4.50 14.23
N THR A 144 -35.65 5.05 15.43
CA THR A 144 -35.22 6.42 15.75
C THR A 144 -33.73 6.50 16.09
N ASP A 145 -33.13 5.41 16.55
CA ASP A 145 -31.70 5.33 16.88
C ASP A 145 -30.86 5.10 15.62
N ARG A 146 -30.03 6.09 15.27
CA ARG A 146 -29.18 6.06 14.07
C ARG A 146 -28.11 4.96 14.11
N VAL A 147 -27.53 4.71 15.29
CA VAL A 147 -26.56 3.62 15.45
C VAL A 147 -27.26 2.30 15.17
N GLN A 148 -28.44 2.08 15.75
CA GLN A 148 -29.19 0.86 15.54
C GLN A 148 -29.68 0.68 14.09
N ALA A 149 -30.12 1.75 13.43
CA ALA A 149 -30.53 1.69 12.03
C ALA A 149 -29.35 1.29 11.11
N VAL A 150 -28.17 1.88 11.30
CA VAL A 150 -26.96 1.51 10.57
C VAL A 150 -26.58 0.05 10.86
N GLN A 151 -26.63 -0.39 12.12
CA GLN A 151 -26.36 -1.79 12.47
C GLN A 151 -27.28 -2.77 11.74
N ARG A 152 -28.61 -2.51 11.75
CA ARG A 152 -29.59 -3.39 11.09
C ARG A 152 -29.38 -3.42 9.58
N ALA A 153 -29.13 -2.27 8.95
CA ALA A 153 -28.82 -2.18 7.53
C ALA A 153 -27.62 -3.07 7.17
N LEU A 154 -26.53 -2.98 7.94
CA LEU A 154 -25.30 -3.74 7.69
C LEU A 154 -25.44 -5.26 7.89
N THR A 155 -26.44 -5.74 8.64
CA THR A 155 -26.69 -7.21 8.73
C THR A 155 -27.11 -7.85 7.41
N LYS A 156 -27.58 -7.05 6.45
CA LYS A 156 -28.05 -7.50 5.13
C LYS A 156 -26.93 -7.47 4.08
N VAL A 157 -25.75 -6.98 4.43
CA VAL A 157 -24.67 -6.62 3.52
C VAL A 157 -23.61 -7.72 3.49
N HIS A 158 -23.19 -8.14 2.30
CA HIS A 158 -22.05 -9.03 2.10
C HIS A 158 -20.91 -8.28 1.40
N GLY A 159 -19.68 -8.56 1.82
CA GLY A 159 -18.46 -7.95 1.30
C GLY A 159 -17.70 -7.16 2.36
N SER A 160 -17.00 -6.12 1.93
CA SER A 160 -16.19 -5.25 2.79
C SER A 160 -16.66 -3.81 2.72
N TRP A 161 -16.59 -3.10 3.84
CA TRP A 161 -16.97 -1.69 3.93
C TRP A 161 -16.24 -0.97 5.05
N ALA A 162 -15.90 0.28 4.81
CA ALA A 162 -15.76 1.33 5.80
C ALA A 162 -16.69 2.46 5.37
N ILE A 163 -17.53 2.95 6.27
CA ILE A 163 -18.53 3.97 5.96
C ILE A 163 -18.51 5.11 6.97
N ALA A 164 -18.89 6.30 6.51
CA ALA A 164 -19.33 7.39 7.37
C ALA A 164 -20.67 7.92 6.86
N VAL A 165 -21.63 8.02 7.78
CA VAL A 165 -23.03 8.39 7.52
C VAL A 165 -23.34 9.67 8.29
N LEU A 166 -23.62 10.75 7.56
CA LEU A 166 -24.02 12.04 8.13
C LEU A 166 -25.55 12.16 8.08
N ASP A 167 -26.19 12.33 9.24
CA ASP A 167 -27.61 12.67 9.35
C ASP A 167 -27.79 14.20 9.35
N ARG A 168 -28.54 14.72 8.36
CA ARG A 168 -28.80 16.14 8.15
C ARG A 168 -29.44 16.81 9.38
N HIS A 169 -30.42 16.15 9.99
CA HIS A 169 -31.25 16.77 11.03
C HIS A 169 -30.48 16.91 12.34
N THR A 170 -29.78 15.84 12.73
CA THR A 170 -29.07 15.77 14.00
C THR A 170 -27.64 16.27 13.92
N GLY A 171 -27.03 16.30 12.73
CA GLY A 171 -25.59 16.54 12.56
C GLY A 171 -24.72 15.40 13.08
N ARG A 172 -25.31 14.25 13.46
CA ARG A 172 -24.54 13.10 13.94
C ARG A 172 -23.88 12.38 12.78
N ILE A 173 -22.66 11.91 13.02
CA ILE A 173 -21.92 11.06 12.12
C ILE A 173 -21.82 9.67 12.72
N ILE A 174 -22.30 8.66 12.00
CA ILE A 174 -22.14 7.24 12.37
C ILE A 174 -21.09 6.63 11.46
N VAL A 175 -20.11 5.95 12.04
CA VAL A 175 -19.04 5.27 11.31
C VAL A 175 -19.10 3.77 11.56
N ALA A 176 -18.76 2.97 10.55
CA ALA A 176 -18.70 1.52 10.67
C ALA A 176 -17.63 0.91 9.78
N ALA A 177 -17.09 -0.25 10.17
CA ALA A 177 -16.05 -0.94 9.43
C ALA A 177 -16.22 -2.47 9.47
N ASN A 178 -15.93 -3.12 8.33
CA ASN A 178 -15.83 -4.56 8.16
C ASN A 178 -14.93 -4.86 6.96
N GLY A 179 -13.71 -5.37 7.19
CA GLY A 179 -12.78 -5.71 6.11
C GLY A 179 -12.21 -4.52 5.34
N SER A 180 -12.48 -3.28 5.75
CA SER A 180 -11.83 -2.07 5.26
C SER A 180 -11.48 -1.17 6.44
N PRO A 181 -10.28 -0.56 6.46
CA PRO A 181 -9.80 0.16 7.63
C PRO A 181 -10.53 1.49 7.81
N LEU A 182 -10.89 1.77 9.05
CA LEU A 182 -11.36 3.07 9.51
C LEU A 182 -10.85 3.30 10.92
N LEU A 183 -10.35 4.49 11.20
CA LEU A 183 -9.93 4.89 12.53
C LEU A 183 -10.70 6.11 12.99
N ILE A 184 -10.78 6.28 14.31
CA ILE A 184 -11.33 7.46 14.95
C ILE A 184 -10.33 8.09 15.90
N ALA A 185 -10.43 9.40 16.07
CA ALA A 185 -9.64 10.16 17.02
C ALA A 185 -10.49 11.26 17.66
N HIS A 186 -10.26 11.49 18.95
CA HIS A 186 -10.90 12.53 19.73
C HIS A 186 -9.82 13.52 20.17
N THR A 187 -9.98 14.79 19.83
CA THR A 187 -8.92 15.80 19.93
C THR A 187 -9.50 17.11 20.44
N ASP A 188 -8.65 18.08 20.73
CA ASP A 188 -9.09 19.45 21.05
C ASP A 188 -9.59 20.22 19.82
N HIS A 189 -9.36 19.70 18.61
CA HIS A 189 -9.89 20.25 17.36
C HIS A 189 -11.27 19.69 17.00
N GLY A 190 -11.71 18.64 17.69
CA GLY A 190 -12.95 17.91 17.42
C GLY A 190 -12.74 16.40 17.28
N ASP A 191 -13.78 15.74 16.81
CA ASP A 191 -13.84 14.31 16.58
C ASP A 191 -13.62 14.01 15.09
N PHE A 192 -12.74 13.05 14.79
CA PHE A 192 -12.34 12.70 13.43
C PHE A 192 -12.50 11.22 13.18
N ALA A 193 -12.91 10.85 11.97
CA ALA A 193 -12.74 9.51 11.43
C ALA A 193 -12.01 9.58 10.08
N ALA A 194 -11.11 8.63 9.82
CA ALA A 194 -10.41 8.57 8.56
C ALA A 194 -10.07 7.14 8.16
N SER A 195 -9.92 6.87 6.86
CA SER A 195 -9.42 5.58 6.38
C SER A 195 -7.88 5.45 6.47
N ASP A 196 -7.19 6.54 6.79
CA ASP A 196 -5.75 6.62 7.00
C ASP A 196 -5.42 7.72 8.01
N ILE A 197 -4.48 7.44 8.91
CA ILE A 197 -4.01 8.41 9.91
C ILE A 197 -3.36 9.64 9.27
N ALA A 198 -2.76 9.50 8.07
CA ALA A 198 -2.19 10.62 7.32
C ALA A 198 -3.19 11.77 7.11
N ALA A 199 -4.48 11.47 6.93
CA ALA A 199 -5.51 12.47 6.70
C ALA A 199 -5.70 13.43 7.89
N ILE A 200 -5.39 12.97 9.11
CA ILE A 200 -5.68 13.67 10.36
C ILE A 200 -4.44 13.81 11.27
N ALA A 201 -3.24 13.49 10.75
CA ALA A 201 -2.01 13.38 11.53
C ALA A 201 -1.61 14.65 12.29
N ASP A 202 -2.02 15.85 11.83
CA ASP A 202 -1.68 17.12 12.49
C ASP A 202 -2.55 17.43 13.71
N TRP A 203 -3.70 16.77 13.83
CA TRP A 203 -4.69 17.08 14.86
C TRP A 203 -4.74 16.00 15.93
N VAL A 204 -4.04 14.89 15.74
CA VAL A 204 -4.24 13.65 16.49
C VAL A 204 -2.95 13.18 17.14
N ASP A 205 -2.99 13.03 18.47
CA ASP A 205 -1.95 12.37 19.25
C ASP A 205 -2.20 10.87 19.44
N GLU A 206 -3.47 10.47 19.54
CA GLU A 206 -3.90 9.09 19.71
C GLU A 206 -5.15 8.79 18.89
N PHE A 207 -5.21 7.59 18.32
CA PHE A 207 -6.36 7.12 17.55
C PHE A 207 -6.75 5.69 17.94
N ARG A 208 -7.96 5.29 17.56
CA ARG A 208 -8.50 3.93 17.72
C ARG A 208 -8.87 3.40 16.34
N VAL A 209 -8.41 2.20 16.01
CA VAL A 209 -8.79 1.52 14.78
C VAL A 209 -10.07 0.72 15.03
N LEU A 210 -11.07 0.89 14.17
CA LEU A 210 -12.29 0.08 14.25
C LEU A 210 -11.97 -1.37 13.89
N GLU A 211 -12.55 -2.29 14.64
CA GLU A 211 -12.53 -3.72 14.32
C GLU A 211 -13.71 -4.08 13.42
N ASN A 212 -13.66 -5.28 12.85
CA ASN A 212 -14.72 -5.78 11.99
C ASN A 212 -16.05 -5.88 12.75
N GLY A 213 -17.10 -5.28 12.18
CA GLY A 213 -18.44 -5.24 12.75
C GLY A 213 -18.67 -4.10 13.74
N ASP A 214 -17.67 -3.23 13.96
CA ASP A 214 -17.85 -2.03 14.77
C ASP A 214 -18.78 -1.02 14.09
N VAL A 215 -19.71 -0.46 14.87
CA VAL A 215 -20.56 0.69 14.52
C VAL A 215 -20.50 1.67 15.68
N VAL A 216 -20.08 2.91 15.39
CA VAL A 216 -19.74 3.92 16.38
C VAL A 216 -20.37 5.27 16.02
N GLU A 217 -20.98 5.94 16.99
CA GLU A 217 -21.30 7.36 16.86
C GLU A 217 -20.02 8.18 17.03
N LEU A 218 -19.66 9.01 16.05
CA LEU A 218 -18.44 9.83 16.08
C LEU A 218 -18.62 11.00 17.06
N SER A 219 -18.41 10.71 18.34
CA SER A 219 -18.30 11.69 19.41
C SER A 219 -17.50 11.10 20.57
N ARG A 220 -16.93 11.95 21.42
CA ARG A 220 -16.16 11.50 22.61
C ARG A 220 -16.97 10.58 23.55
N ASP A 221 -18.27 10.87 23.68
CA ASP A 221 -19.22 10.05 24.47
C ASP A 221 -20.04 9.09 23.58
N GLY A 222 -19.54 8.85 22.36
CA GLY A 222 -20.21 8.08 21.33
C GLY A 222 -20.41 6.62 21.72
N ARG A 223 -21.57 6.08 21.38
CA ARG A 223 -21.89 4.68 21.64
C ARG A 223 -21.09 3.80 20.69
N TRP A 224 -20.24 2.94 21.26
CA TRP A 224 -19.53 1.89 20.53
C TRP A 224 -20.32 0.59 20.58
N THR A 225 -20.56 0.00 19.41
CA THR A 225 -21.25 -1.28 19.31
C THR A 225 -20.55 -2.23 18.36
N ARG A 226 -20.65 -3.53 18.64
CA ARG A 226 -20.17 -4.60 17.77
C ARG A 226 -21.20 -5.72 17.77
N SER A 227 -21.57 -6.20 16.58
CA SER A 227 -22.54 -7.29 16.43
C SER A 227 -23.86 -7.09 17.20
N GLY A 228 -24.35 -5.85 17.26
CA GLY A 228 -25.61 -5.50 17.94
C GLY A 228 -25.50 -5.25 19.45
N ALA A 229 -24.34 -5.46 20.07
CA ALA A 229 -24.13 -5.23 21.50
C ALA A 229 -23.22 -4.01 21.75
N CYS A 230 -23.41 -3.31 22.87
CA CYS A 230 -22.44 -2.32 23.33
C CYS A 230 -21.13 -3.01 23.71
N THR A 231 -20.01 -2.44 23.27
CA THR A 231 -18.66 -2.93 23.61
C THR A 231 -17.79 -1.78 24.07
N ALA A 232 -16.72 -2.09 24.80
CA ALA A 232 -15.70 -1.11 25.11
C ALA A 232 -14.93 -0.72 23.83
N PRO A 233 -14.49 0.55 23.69
CA PRO A 233 -13.61 0.95 22.62
C PRO A 233 -12.29 0.14 22.64
N PRO A 234 -11.70 -0.17 21.46
CA PRO A 234 -10.36 -0.75 21.36
C PRO A 234 -9.29 0.13 22.01
N ALA A 235 -8.12 -0.46 22.29
CA ALA A 235 -6.99 0.26 22.87
C ALA A 235 -6.52 1.45 22.00
N ALA A 236 -6.04 2.51 22.65
CA ALA A 236 -5.55 3.69 21.94
C ALA A 236 -4.18 3.40 21.37
N THR A 237 -3.93 3.91 20.16
CA THR A 237 -2.63 3.85 19.52
C THR A 237 -2.08 5.26 19.41
N ARG A 238 -0.82 5.43 19.80
CA ARG A 238 -0.11 6.71 19.67
C ARG A 238 0.19 7.00 18.20
N CYS A 239 -0.15 8.21 17.75
CA CYS A 239 0.20 8.74 16.45
C CYS A 239 1.66 9.23 16.47
N THR A 240 2.53 8.54 15.75
CA THR A 240 3.93 8.96 15.54
C THR A 240 4.12 9.78 14.26
N LEU A 241 3.15 9.76 13.35
CA LEU A 241 3.17 10.48 12.09
C LEU A 241 2.92 11.98 12.32
N ARG A 242 3.58 12.84 11.54
CA ARG A 242 3.35 14.28 11.49
C ARG A 242 3.04 14.69 10.05
N GLY A 243 2.31 15.80 9.85
CA GLY A 243 1.97 16.29 8.51
C GLY A 243 3.18 16.56 7.62
N THR A 244 4.30 16.97 8.20
CA THR A 244 5.57 17.18 7.48
C THR A 244 6.12 15.90 6.84
N ASP A 245 5.76 14.72 7.35
CA ASP A 245 6.24 13.44 6.82
C ASP A 245 5.60 13.11 5.47
N VAL A 246 4.40 13.67 5.20
CA VAL A 246 3.61 13.45 3.98
C VAL A 246 3.67 14.61 2.98
N GLU A 247 4.46 15.64 3.26
CA GLU A 247 4.70 16.77 2.36
C GLU A 247 5.85 16.50 1.37
N LEU A 248 5.89 17.23 0.25
CA LEU A 248 6.95 17.11 -0.75
C LEU A 248 8.29 17.68 -0.28
N ASN A 249 8.33 18.53 0.75
CA ASN A 249 9.57 19.06 1.36
C ASN A 249 10.63 19.56 0.35
N GLY A 250 10.18 20.25 -0.71
CA GLY A 250 11.06 20.82 -1.74
C GLY A 250 11.42 19.87 -2.90
N TYR A 251 10.95 18.63 -2.88
CA TYR A 251 11.06 17.70 -4.02
C TYR A 251 10.04 18.03 -5.10
N THR A 252 10.35 17.61 -6.33
CA THR A 252 9.49 17.81 -7.50
C THR A 252 8.32 16.83 -7.55
N ASP A 253 8.50 15.64 -6.98
CA ASP A 253 7.51 14.57 -6.87
C ASP A 253 7.84 13.67 -5.68
N TYR A 254 6.85 12.90 -5.22
CA TYR A 254 6.98 12.02 -4.06
C TYR A 254 7.96 10.87 -4.33
N MET A 255 7.95 10.31 -5.54
CA MET A 255 8.88 9.24 -5.88
C MET A 255 10.35 9.68 -5.73
N ALA A 256 10.71 10.91 -6.11
CA ALA A 256 12.05 11.46 -5.90
C ALA A 256 12.40 11.56 -4.41
N LYS A 257 11.48 12.09 -3.60
CA LYS A 257 11.63 12.20 -2.14
C LYS A 257 11.86 10.83 -1.53
N GLU A 258 10.99 9.87 -1.85
CA GLU A 258 11.01 8.54 -1.27
C GLU A 258 12.25 7.73 -1.69
N ILE A 259 12.76 7.94 -2.91
CA ILE A 259 14.06 7.38 -3.32
C ILE A 259 15.19 7.92 -2.44
N ASP A 260 15.20 9.22 -2.19
CA ASP A 260 16.24 9.89 -1.39
C ASP A 260 16.15 9.59 0.11
N GLU A 261 14.98 9.21 0.60
CA GLU A 261 14.74 8.78 1.99
C GLU A 261 15.20 7.34 2.28
N GLN A 262 15.51 6.54 1.25
CA GLN A 262 15.90 5.13 1.43
C GLN A 262 17.07 4.91 2.40
N PRO A 263 18.17 5.68 2.35
CA PRO A 263 19.27 5.51 3.30
C PRO A 263 18.84 5.71 4.75
N GLU A 264 18.06 6.76 5.03
CA GLU A 264 17.58 7.06 6.38
C GLU A 264 16.59 6.00 6.87
N ALA A 265 15.68 5.56 6.00
CA ALA A 265 14.74 4.50 6.31
C ALA A 265 15.46 3.16 6.61
N ALA A 266 16.51 2.84 5.87
CA ALA A 266 17.34 1.65 6.11
C ALA A 266 18.06 1.73 7.47
N ALA A 267 18.69 2.87 7.76
CA ALA A 267 19.38 3.09 9.04
C ALA A 267 18.41 2.95 10.21
N ARG A 268 17.23 3.57 10.12
CA ARG A 268 16.17 3.52 11.14
C ARG A 268 15.76 2.07 11.45
N VAL A 269 15.50 1.25 10.43
CA VAL A 269 15.18 -0.17 10.62
C VAL A 269 16.29 -0.91 11.36
N LEU A 270 17.55 -0.67 10.98
CA LEU A 270 18.68 -1.36 11.58
C LEU A 270 18.93 -0.93 13.02
N ASP A 271 18.78 0.35 13.31
CA ASP A 271 18.90 0.90 14.66
C ASP A 271 17.79 0.38 15.58
N ASP A 272 16.54 0.33 15.09
CA ASP A 272 15.39 -0.20 15.84
C ASP A 272 15.55 -1.68 16.22
N LEU A 273 16.18 -2.47 15.33
CA LEU A 273 16.39 -3.91 15.55
C LEU A 273 17.66 -4.20 16.36
N GLY A 274 18.74 -3.46 16.12
CA GLY A 274 20.02 -3.56 16.82
C GLY A 274 20.56 -4.99 16.93
N ASP A 275 21.13 -5.32 18.09
CA ASP A 275 21.77 -6.62 18.37
C ASP A 275 20.77 -7.80 18.40
N ARG A 276 19.46 -7.53 18.39
CA ARG A 276 18.42 -8.58 18.40
C ARG A 276 18.45 -9.44 17.13
N ILE A 277 19.04 -8.91 16.06
CA ILE A 277 19.25 -9.64 14.81
C ILE A 277 20.24 -10.78 15.04
N ALA A 278 21.50 -10.46 15.37
CA ALA A 278 22.57 -11.45 15.45
C ALA A 278 22.48 -12.39 16.66
N THR A 279 21.82 -11.96 17.73
CA THR A 279 21.57 -12.81 18.92
C THR A 279 20.45 -13.82 18.69
N GLY A 280 19.62 -13.66 17.66
CA GLY A 280 18.40 -14.44 17.47
C GLY A 280 17.24 -14.01 18.38
N ALA A 281 17.38 -12.90 19.12
CA ALA A 281 16.36 -12.43 20.06
C ALA A 281 15.10 -11.97 19.33
N LEU A 282 15.24 -11.28 18.19
CA LEU A 282 14.09 -10.83 17.39
C LEU A 282 13.12 -11.98 17.09
N TRP A 283 13.61 -13.14 16.65
CA TRP A 283 12.78 -14.32 16.42
C TRP A 283 12.16 -14.89 17.71
N ARG A 284 12.96 -15.00 18.78
CA ARG A 284 12.50 -15.60 20.05
C ARG A 284 11.48 -14.74 20.77
N ASP A 285 11.59 -13.41 20.67
CA ASP A 285 10.66 -12.47 21.31
C ASP A 285 9.25 -12.59 20.73
N PHE A 286 9.13 -12.99 19.46
CA PHE A 286 7.84 -13.33 18.85
C PHE A 286 7.26 -14.68 19.29
N GLY A 287 8.02 -15.50 20.02
CA GLY A 287 7.58 -16.84 20.44
C GLY A 287 7.39 -17.83 19.29
N LEU A 288 7.95 -17.55 18.11
CA LEU A 288 7.79 -18.39 16.92
C LEU A 288 8.56 -19.71 17.03
N PRO A 289 7.97 -20.84 16.60
CA PRO A 289 8.62 -22.14 16.68
C PRO A 289 9.78 -22.27 15.67
N PRO A 290 10.68 -23.25 15.85
CA PRO A 290 11.57 -23.66 14.77
C PRO A 290 10.77 -24.11 13.54
N PHE A 291 11.33 -23.86 12.36
CA PHE A 291 10.70 -24.22 11.09
C PHE A 291 11.69 -24.92 10.15
N GLU A 292 11.13 -25.72 9.26
CA GLU A 292 11.87 -26.45 8.23
C GLU A 292 11.55 -25.95 6.82
N ARG A 293 10.43 -25.25 6.64
CA ARG A 293 9.96 -24.75 5.34
C ARG A 293 9.46 -23.32 5.47
N LEU A 294 9.72 -22.51 4.46
CA LEU A 294 9.22 -21.15 4.38
C LEU A 294 8.24 -21.01 3.22
N ARG A 295 7.06 -20.49 3.50
CA ARG A 295 6.14 -20.01 2.47
C ARG A 295 6.15 -18.49 2.46
N VAL A 296 6.16 -17.90 1.27
CA VAL A 296 6.07 -16.46 1.09
C VAL A 296 4.86 -16.13 0.22
N ILE A 297 3.97 -15.28 0.75
CA ILE A 297 2.74 -14.85 0.08
C ILE A 297 2.77 -13.33 -0.07
N ALA A 298 2.68 -12.84 -1.30
CA ALA A 298 2.68 -11.40 -1.58
C ALA A 298 2.18 -11.10 -3.00
N CYS A 299 2.09 -9.81 -3.33
CA CYS A 299 1.78 -9.34 -4.69
C CYS A 299 2.83 -8.30 -5.16
N GLY A 300 3.03 -8.21 -6.48
CA GLY A 300 3.83 -7.15 -7.11
C GLY A 300 5.22 -6.95 -6.50
N THR A 301 5.58 -5.70 -6.19
CA THR A 301 6.86 -5.34 -5.58
C THR A 301 7.14 -6.09 -4.27
N SER A 302 6.13 -6.34 -3.43
CA SER A 302 6.31 -7.12 -2.19
C SER A 302 6.62 -8.60 -2.45
N LEU A 303 6.17 -9.16 -3.58
CA LEU A 303 6.56 -10.50 -4.01
C LEU A 303 8.02 -10.55 -4.44
N ASN A 304 8.51 -9.51 -5.14
CA ASN A 304 9.93 -9.40 -5.47
C ASN A 304 10.79 -9.37 -4.18
N ALA A 305 10.36 -8.65 -3.14
CA ALA A 305 11.05 -8.64 -1.84
C ALA A 305 10.99 -10.03 -1.18
N GLY A 306 9.84 -10.69 -1.26
CA GLY A 306 9.64 -12.07 -0.83
C GLY A 306 10.61 -13.06 -1.48
N CYS A 307 10.86 -12.93 -2.78
CA CYS A 307 11.86 -13.73 -3.49
C CYS A 307 13.28 -13.52 -2.95
N VAL A 308 13.65 -12.28 -2.58
CA VAL A 308 14.95 -11.98 -1.95
C VAL A 308 15.07 -12.70 -0.60
N ILE A 309 14.05 -12.58 0.24
CA ILE A 309 14.01 -13.20 1.57
C ILE A 309 14.06 -14.73 1.44
N GLY A 310 13.32 -15.29 0.48
CA GLY A 310 13.32 -16.72 0.17
C GLY A 310 14.67 -17.23 -0.31
N ASN A 311 15.38 -16.45 -1.13
CA ASN A 311 16.74 -16.78 -1.55
C ASN A 311 17.69 -16.82 -0.35
N LEU A 312 17.60 -15.85 0.55
CA LEU A 312 18.42 -15.81 1.76
C LEU A 312 18.15 -17.02 2.68
N ALA A 313 16.89 -17.39 2.91
CA ALA A 313 16.53 -18.58 3.67
C ALA A 313 17.05 -19.88 3.04
N ARG A 314 17.02 -19.97 1.70
CA ARG A 314 17.54 -21.12 0.96
C ARG A 314 19.07 -21.21 1.02
N GLU A 315 19.77 -20.11 0.75
CA GLU A 315 21.23 -20.07 0.64
C GLU A 315 21.92 -20.21 2.00
N LEU A 316 21.43 -19.51 3.03
CA LEU A 316 22.03 -19.55 4.36
C LEU A 316 21.51 -20.69 5.22
N GLY A 317 20.21 -20.99 5.10
CA GLY A 317 19.52 -21.92 5.98
C GLY A 317 19.34 -23.32 5.40
N ALA A 318 19.55 -23.52 4.09
CA ALA A 318 19.12 -24.73 3.38
C ALA A 318 17.63 -25.05 3.61
N ILE A 319 16.80 -24.01 3.63
CA ILE A 319 15.36 -24.11 3.86
C ILE A 319 14.64 -24.16 2.51
N PRO A 320 13.81 -25.19 2.23
CA PRO A 320 12.89 -25.16 1.11
C PRO A 320 11.95 -23.96 1.19
N VAL A 321 11.84 -23.22 0.09
CA VAL A 321 11.00 -22.03 0.01
C VAL A 321 10.05 -22.12 -1.17
N VAL A 322 8.77 -21.87 -0.90
CA VAL A 322 7.74 -21.63 -1.90
C VAL A 322 7.34 -20.15 -1.84
N THR A 323 7.36 -19.48 -2.99
CA THR A 323 6.98 -18.07 -3.10
C THR A 323 5.86 -17.96 -4.12
N THR A 324 4.73 -17.42 -3.69
CA THR A 324 3.47 -17.53 -4.41
C THR A 324 2.81 -16.18 -4.52
N VAL A 325 2.34 -15.87 -5.73
CA VAL A 325 1.46 -14.72 -5.97
C VAL A 325 0.18 -14.96 -5.19
N ALA A 326 -0.23 -14.01 -4.34
CA ALA A 326 -1.32 -14.27 -3.39
C ALA A 326 -2.64 -14.69 -4.04
N SER A 327 -2.94 -14.21 -5.25
CA SER A 327 -4.13 -14.63 -6.01
C SER A 327 -4.16 -16.13 -6.32
N GLU A 328 -2.99 -16.77 -6.43
CA GLU A 328 -2.84 -18.20 -6.77
C GLU A 328 -2.67 -19.09 -5.54
N ALA A 329 -2.53 -18.51 -4.34
CA ALA A 329 -2.17 -19.24 -3.13
C ALA A 329 -3.26 -20.22 -2.67
N ALA A 330 -4.53 -19.96 -2.98
CA ALA A 330 -5.67 -20.76 -2.51
C ALA A 330 -5.61 -22.24 -2.91
N ALA A 331 -4.92 -22.58 -4.00
CA ALA A 331 -4.80 -23.96 -4.49
C ALA A 331 -3.63 -24.74 -3.84
N GLU A 332 -2.80 -24.08 -3.04
CA GLU A 332 -1.62 -24.72 -2.48
C GLU A 332 -1.92 -25.55 -1.24
N VAL A 333 -1.17 -26.63 -1.05
CA VAL A 333 -1.32 -27.51 0.11
C VAL A 333 -0.36 -27.05 1.22
N PRO A 334 -0.82 -26.85 2.47
CA PRO A 334 0.06 -26.52 3.59
C PRO A 334 0.99 -27.71 3.92
N GLU A 335 2.24 -27.41 4.29
CA GLU A 335 3.23 -28.42 4.69
C GLU A 335 3.53 -28.39 6.20
N SER A 336 3.95 -29.53 6.75
CA SER A 336 4.38 -29.62 8.16
C SER A 336 5.66 -28.81 8.44
N ALA A 337 5.76 -28.25 9.65
CA ALA A 337 6.90 -27.42 10.08
C ALA A 337 7.17 -26.23 9.14
N GLN A 338 6.11 -25.71 8.52
CA GLN A 338 6.13 -24.52 7.68
C GLN A 338 5.89 -23.28 8.54
N ILE A 339 6.56 -22.18 8.18
CA ILE A 339 6.13 -20.83 8.56
C ILE A 339 5.64 -20.08 7.33
N CYS A 340 4.59 -19.27 7.48
CA CYS A 340 4.06 -18.41 6.43
C CYS A 340 4.51 -16.97 6.64
N LEU A 341 5.18 -16.39 5.66
CA LEU A 341 5.56 -14.98 5.61
C LEU A 341 4.67 -14.25 4.60
N ALA A 342 3.74 -13.45 5.10
CA ALA A 342 2.89 -12.60 4.27
C ALA A 342 3.48 -11.18 4.21
N ILE A 343 3.66 -10.64 3.00
CA ILE A 343 4.29 -9.33 2.80
C ILE A 343 3.34 -8.40 2.08
N SER A 344 3.05 -7.25 2.69
CA SER A 344 2.24 -6.19 2.08
C SER A 344 2.62 -4.84 2.68
N GLN A 345 2.88 -3.83 1.84
CA GLN A 345 3.16 -2.47 2.30
C GLN A 345 2.02 -1.93 3.17
N SER A 346 0.79 -2.02 2.65
CA SER A 346 -0.39 -1.48 3.31
C SER A 346 -0.94 -2.41 4.39
N GLY A 347 -0.69 -3.72 4.25
CA GLY A 347 -1.36 -4.76 5.04
C GLY A 347 -2.85 -4.90 4.75
N GLU A 348 -3.33 -4.30 3.66
CA GLU A 348 -4.74 -4.28 3.23
C GLU A 348 -4.92 -4.85 1.82
N THR A 349 -3.90 -5.50 1.26
CA THR A 349 -3.97 -6.11 -0.08
C THR A 349 -4.97 -7.27 -0.07
N ALA A 350 -6.08 -7.17 -0.81
CA ALA A 350 -7.19 -8.13 -0.73
C ALA A 350 -6.76 -9.57 -1.00
N ASP A 351 -5.97 -9.80 -2.05
CA ASP A 351 -5.48 -11.14 -2.37
C ASP A 351 -4.58 -11.72 -1.27
N VAL A 352 -3.77 -10.90 -0.60
CA VAL A 352 -2.93 -11.34 0.51
C VAL A 352 -3.80 -11.73 1.70
N LEU A 353 -4.79 -10.91 2.05
CA LEU A 353 -5.73 -11.19 3.13
C LEU A 353 -6.50 -12.50 2.87
N ARG A 354 -7.06 -12.67 1.67
CA ARG A 354 -7.75 -13.89 1.28
C ARG A 354 -6.84 -15.11 1.32
N ALA A 355 -5.60 -14.96 0.84
CA ALA A 355 -4.62 -16.04 0.85
C ALA A 355 -4.27 -16.49 2.27
N VAL A 356 -4.10 -15.54 3.21
CA VAL A 356 -3.75 -15.89 4.60
C VAL A 356 -4.91 -16.51 5.37
N GLU A 357 -6.15 -16.17 5.02
CA GLU A 357 -7.36 -16.77 5.59
C GLU A 357 -7.74 -18.10 4.90
N SER A 358 -7.08 -18.44 3.79
CA SER A 358 -7.35 -19.67 3.05
C SER A 358 -6.74 -20.91 3.73
N PRO A 359 -7.25 -22.12 3.41
CA PRO A 359 -6.65 -23.37 3.89
C PRO A 359 -5.17 -23.56 3.50
N ALA A 360 -4.64 -22.77 2.57
CA ALA A 360 -3.23 -22.85 2.13
C ALA A 360 -2.23 -22.45 3.23
N VAL A 361 -2.62 -21.60 4.18
CA VAL A 361 -1.82 -21.32 5.37
C VAL A 361 -2.00 -22.42 6.42
N GLY A 362 -3.23 -22.96 6.55
CA GLY A 362 -3.53 -24.02 7.51
C GLY A 362 -3.22 -23.58 8.94
N GLU A 363 -2.54 -24.44 9.70
CA GLU A 363 -2.11 -24.15 11.08
C GLU A 363 -0.67 -23.59 11.15
N ALA A 364 -0.08 -23.20 10.02
CA ALA A 364 1.28 -22.66 9.99
C ALA A 364 1.31 -21.28 10.68
N PRO A 365 2.31 -20.99 11.55
CA PRO A 365 2.45 -19.67 12.12
C PRO A 365 2.58 -18.60 11.03
N LEU A 366 1.83 -17.51 11.16
CA LEU A 366 1.77 -16.41 10.22
C LEU A 366 2.61 -15.23 10.72
N VAL A 367 3.59 -14.83 9.91
CA VAL A 367 4.37 -13.62 10.12
C VAL A 367 3.97 -12.58 9.07
N ALA A 368 3.50 -11.42 9.53
CA ALA A 368 3.23 -10.27 8.67
C ALA A 368 4.44 -9.36 8.60
N LEU A 369 4.92 -9.06 7.40
CA LEU A 369 5.87 -7.99 7.12
C LEU A 369 5.15 -6.83 6.45
N THR A 370 4.92 -5.75 7.20
CA THR A 370 4.08 -4.62 6.77
C THR A 370 4.62 -3.28 7.21
N ASN A 371 4.29 -2.22 6.46
CA ASN A 371 4.58 -0.84 6.85
C ASN A 371 3.43 -0.21 7.68
N SER A 372 2.34 -0.96 7.89
CA SER A 372 1.20 -0.55 8.71
C SER A 372 0.97 -1.58 9.82
N SER A 373 1.47 -1.29 11.02
CA SER A 373 1.39 -2.17 12.21
C SER A 373 -0.02 -2.41 12.73
N HIS A 374 -0.99 -1.62 12.28
CA HIS A 374 -2.40 -1.72 12.70
C HIS A 374 -3.32 -2.21 11.57
N SER A 375 -2.72 -2.65 10.46
CA SER A 375 -3.45 -3.16 9.30
C SER A 375 -4.20 -4.46 9.58
N THR A 376 -5.12 -4.83 8.70
CA THR A 376 -5.83 -6.10 8.76
C THR A 376 -4.88 -7.29 8.77
N LEU A 377 -3.84 -7.28 7.91
CA LEU A 377 -2.82 -8.33 7.90
C LEU A 377 -2.07 -8.43 9.24
N ALA A 378 -1.73 -7.30 9.85
CA ALA A 378 -1.06 -7.28 11.16
C ALA A 378 -1.92 -7.89 12.27
N ARG A 379 -3.25 -7.69 12.21
CA ARG A 379 -4.20 -8.27 13.19
C ARG A 379 -4.39 -9.79 13.02
N LEU A 380 -4.24 -10.30 11.80
CA LEU A 380 -4.36 -11.73 11.50
C LEU A 380 -3.10 -12.54 11.86
N ALA A 381 -1.95 -11.88 11.96
CA ALA A 381 -0.66 -12.54 12.13
C ALA A 381 -0.32 -12.88 13.59
N ASP A 382 0.40 -14.00 13.77
CA ASP A 382 0.99 -14.38 15.07
C ASP A 382 2.18 -13.49 15.44
N ALA A 383 2.87 -12.95 14.44
CA ALA A 383 3.98 -12.02 14.61
C ALA A 383 3.95 -10.92 13.54
N VAL A 384 4.27 -9.69 13.94
CA VAL A 384 4.30 -8.53 13.05
C VAL A 384 5.69 -7.92 13.03
N VAL A 385 6.27 -7.83 11.84
CA VAL A 385 7.54 -7.15 11.56
C VAL A 385 7.26 -5.87 10.81
N GLY A 386 7.64 -4.74 11.41
CA GLY A 386 7.53 -3.42 10.80
C GLY A 386 8.60 -3.20 9.72
N CYS A 387 8.19 -2.56 8.62
CA CYS A 387 9.13 -2.03 7.64
C CYS A 387 9.76 -0.70 8.09
N SER A 388 9.12 0.04 9.02
CA SER A 388 9.54 1.36 9.51
C SER A 388 9.94 2.36 8.40
N ALA A 389 9.36 2.26 7.20
CA ALA A 389 9.72 3.08 6.04
C ALA A 389 9.14 4.51 6.11
N GLY A 390 8.27 4.77 7.09
CA GLY A 390 7.44 5.98 7.11
C GLY A 390 6.36 5.97 6.01
N PRO A 391 5.62 7.07 5.83
CA PRO A 391 4.57 7.15 4.80
C PRO A 391 5.18 7.08 3.40
N GLU A 392 4.57 6.30 2.51
CA GLU A 392 4.96 6.22 1.10
C GLU A 392 3.73 6.56 0.25
N ILE A 393 3.78 7.74 -0.36
CA ILE A 393 2.69 8.39 -1.09
C ILE A 393 2.73 8.04 -2.58
N GLY A 394 3.92 8.00 -3.19
CA GLY A 394 4.08 7.62 -4.60
C GLY A 394 3.50 6.23 -4.85
N VAL A 395 2.68 6.07 -5.91
CA VAL A 395 2.00 4.79 -6.19
C VAL A 395 3.02 3.65 -6.37
N ALA A 396 4.07 3.90 -7.16
CA ALA A 396 5.15 2.93 -7.33
C ALA A 396 5.99 2.83 -6.05
N ALA A 397 6.00 1.63 -5.43
CA ALA A 397 6.81 1.39 -4.23
C ALA A 397 8.31 1.59 -4.47
N THR A 398 8.99 2.25 -3.54
CA THR A 398 10.43 2.52 -3.57
C THR A 398 11.07 2.14 -2.24
N LYS A 399 11.00 3.01 -1.22
CA LYS A 399 11.57 2.77 0.11
C LYS A 399 10.93 1.60 0.82
N THR A 400 9.64 1.31 0.60
CA THR A 400 9.05 0.11 1.20
C THR A 400 9.69 -1.16 0.66
N PHE A 401 10.01 -1.24 -0.63
CA PHE A 401 10.66 -2.44 -1.19
C PHE A 401 12.00 -2.72 -0.52
N MET A 402 12.82 -1.67 -0.39
CA MET A 402 14.12 -1.75 0.27
C MET A 402 13.95 -2.11 1.76
N CYS A 403 13.07 -1.43 2.49
CA CYS A 403 12.81 -1.73 3.91
C CYS A 403 12.26 -3.14 4.13
N GLN A 404 11.42 -3.65 3.23
CA GLN A 404 10.94 -5.05 3.26
C GLN A 404 12.11 -6.03 3.15
N ILE A 405 13.08 -5.75 2.26
CA ILE A 405 14.28 -6.59 2.14
C ILE A 405 15.12 -6.50 3.42
N VAL A 406 15.37 -5.30 3.96
CA VAL A 406 16.20 -5.12 5.17
C VAL A 406 15.55 -5.80 6.38
N SER A 407 14.29 -5.49 6.68
CA SER A 407 13.54 -6.10 7.79
C SER A 407 13.38 -7.60 7.61
N GLY A 408 13.08 -8.07 6.39
CA GLY A 408 12.94 -9.50 6.08
C GLY A 408 14.26 -10.26 6.20
N ALA A 409 15.37 -9.68 5.73
CA ALA A 409 16.71 -10.26 5.89
C ALA A 409 17.10 -10.32 7.37
N ALA A 410 16.86 -9.25 8.13
CA ALA A 410 17.11 -9.21 9.58
C ALA A 410 16.29 -10.28 10.33
N LEU A 411 15.00 -10.42 10.01
CA LEU A 411 14.14 -11.47 10.56
C LEU A 411 14.71 -12.86 10.27
N MET A 412 15.05 -13.15 9.00
CA MET A 412 15.57 -14.46 8.61
C MET A 412 16.93 -14.76 9.24
N ILE A 413 17.85 -13.79 9.32
CA ILE A 413 19.14 -13.96 10.01
C ILE A 413 18.88 -14.33 11.48
N SER A 414 17.99 -13.59 12.16
CA SER A 414 17.62 -13.88 13.54
C SER A 414 17.02 -15.27 13.71
N ALA A 415 16.14 -15.67 12.79
CA ALA A 415 15.51 -16.98 12.78
C ALA A 415 16.53 -18.11 12.59
N LEU A 416 17.49 -17.95 11.69
CA LEU A 416 18.55 -18.94 11.44
C LEU A 416 19.50 -19.07 12.63
N VAL A 417 19.76 -18.00 13.37
CA VAL A 417 20.51 -18.06 14.64
C VAL A 417 19.68 -18.78 15.70
N ALA A 418 18.42 -18.40 15.88
CA ALA A 418 17.53 -18.96 16.90
C ALA A 418 17.31 -20.47 16.69
N THR A 419 17.25 -20.91 15.43
CA THR A 419 17.12 -22.32 15.03
C THR A 419 18.46 -23.05 14.88
N ARG A 420 19.58 -22.40 15.24
CA ARG A 420 20.95 -22.96 15.21
C ARG A 420 21.42 -23.42 13.82
N ARG A 421 20.85 -22.86 12.75
CA ARG A 421 21.29 -23.10 11.36
C ARG A 421 22.55 -22.30 11.02
N ILE A 422 22.74 -21.13 11.63
CA ILE A 422 23.97 -20.34 11.53
C ILE A 422 24.47 -19.95 12.93
N SER A 423 25.77 -19.67 13.04
CA SER A 423 26.36 -19.18 14.29
C SER A 423 26.16 -17.67 14.46
N THR A 424 26.17 -17.18 15.70
CA THR A 424 26.18 -15.75 16.02
C THR A 424 27.35 -15.01 15.36
N VAL A 425 28.51 -15.65 15.21
CA VAL A 425 29.67 -15.07 14.50
C VAL A 425 29.37 -14.86 13.02
N CYS A 426 28.70 -15.81 12.36
CA CYS A 426 28.24 -15.65 10.99
C CYS A 426 27.20 -14.54 10.89
N ALA A 427 26.24 -14.51 11.83
CA ALA A 427 25.18 -13.50 11.86
C ALA A 427 25.73 -12.08 12.06
N ASN A 428 26.71 -11.88 12.94
CA ASN A 428 27.37 -10.58 13.13
C ASN A 428 27.98 -10.07 11.81
N ARG A 429 28.67 -10.91 11.03
CA ARG A 429 29.22 -10.49 9.72
C ARG A 429 28.14 -10.10 8.71
N LEU A 430 26.97 -10.75 8.79
CA LEU A 430 25.82 -10.39 7.94
C LEU A 430 25.22 -9.06 8.41
N VAL A 431 25.10 -8.85 9.72
CA VAL A 431 24.64 -7.57 10.29
C VAL A 431 25.60 -6.43 9.93
N ASP A 432 26.92 -6.63 10.01
CA ASP A 432 27.93 -5.66 9.55
C ASP A 432 27.74 -5.33 8.05
N GLY A 433 27.24 -6.29 7.26
CA GLY A 433 26.88 -6.08 5.86
C GLY A 433 25.66 -5.16 5.71
N LEU A 434 24.59 -5.45 6.47
CA LEU A 434 23.38 -4.60 6.47
C LEU A 434 23.68 -3.19 6.97
N GLN A 435 24.54 -3.04 7.99
CA GLN A 435 24.93 -1.74 8.55
C GLN A 435 25.66 -0.82 7.55
N ARG A 436 26.26 -1.37 6.49
CA ARG A 436 26.89 -0.58 5.41
C ARG A 436 25.89 -0.13 4.34
N LEU A 437 24.72 -0.76 4.26
CA LEU A 437 23.75 -0.51 3.21
C LEU A 437 23.28 0.96 3.13
N PRO A 438 23.03 1.69 4.23
CA PRO A 438 22.67 3.11 4.16
C PRO A 438 23.68 3.95 3.37
N ASP A 439 24.98 3.80 3.65
CA ASP A 439 26.04 4.52 2.96
C ASP A 439 26.17 4.09 1.48
N GLU A 440 25.99 2.80 1.22
CA GLU A 440 25.98 2.24 -0.14
C GLU A 440 24.80 2.80 -0.97
N LEU A 441 23.63 2.98 -0.36
CA LEU A 441 22.46 3.62 -0.97
C LEU A 441 22.73 5.11 -1.27
N VAL A 442 23.32 5.87 -0.35
CA VAL A 442 23.70 7.29 -0.58
C VAL A 442 24.63 7.41 -1.80
N ALA A 443 25.65 6.54 -1.87
CA ALA A 443 26.57 6.52 -2.99
C ALA A 443 25.86 6.16 -4.31
N SER A 444 24.97 5.16 -4.28
CA SER A 444 24.18 4.72 -5.42
C SER A 444 23.28 5.84 -5.96
N ILE A 445 22.55 6.54 -5.08
CA ILE A 445 21.68 7.69 -5.44
C ILE A 445 22.50 8.77 -6.14
N SER A 446 23.64 9.13 -5.55
CA SER A 446 24.51 10.19 -6.06
C SER A 446 25.06 9.87 -7.45
N ILE A 447 25.46 8.63 -7.70
CA ILE A 447 25.98 8.18 -9.01
C ILE A 447 24.84 8.11 -10.02
N ALA A 448 23.72 7.48 -9.66
CA ALA A 448 22.57 7.27 -10.52
C ALA A 448 22.01 8.61 -11.05
N LYS A 449 21.78 9.60 -10.18
CA LYS A 449 21.29 10.93 -10.57
C LYS A 449 22.22 11.65 -11.55
N ARG A 450 23.52 11.39 -11.48
CA ARG A 450 24.52 12.02 -12.39
C ARG A 450 24.53 11.37 -13.77
N VAL A 451 24.42 10.05 -13.84
CA VAL A 451 24.68 9.28 -15.07
C VAL A 451 23.39 9.02 -15.86
N LEU A 452 22.27 8.80 -15.17
CA LEU A 452 21.03 8.37 -15.81
C LEU A 452 20.41 9.35 -16.80
N PRO A 453 20.44 10.69 -16.62
CA PRO A 453 19.84 11.61 -17.60
C PRO A 453 20.38 11.38 -19.03
N GLN A 454 21.71 11.24 -19.17
CA GLN A 454 22.34 10.99 -20.47
C GLN A 454 21.97 9.63 -21.07
N ILE A 455 21.83 8.61 -20.23
CA ILE A 455 21.41 7.27 -20.67
C ILE A 455 19.95 7.32 -21.13
N VAL A 456 19.08 8.05 -20.42
CA VAL A 456 17.66 8.14 -20.74
C VAL A 456 17.43 8.84 -22.07
N ASP A 457 18.22 9.86 -22.42
CA ASP A 457 18.13 10.54 -23.72
C ASP A 457 18.26 9.55 -24.90
N GLU A 458 19.04 8.49 -24.76
CA GLU A 458 19.20 7.43 -25.77
C GLU A 458 18.03 6.42 -25.79
N LEU A 459 17.16 6.42 -24.78
CA LEU A 459 16.15 5.39 -24.52
C LEU A 459 14.71 5.87 -24.66
N VAL A 460 14.47 7.18 -24.83
CA VAL A 460 13.12 7.76 -24.91
C VAL A 460 12.24 7.09 -25.98
N ASP A 461 12.85 6.78 -27.13
CA ASP A 461 12.16 6.18 -28.28
C ASP A 461 12.03 4.65 -28.18
N ALA A 462 12.61 4.01 -27.16
CA ALA A 462 12.51 2.57 -27.01
C ALA A 462 11.08 2.14 -26.69
N GLY A 463 10.51 1.27 -27.52
CA GLY A 463 9.20 0.68 -27.31
C GLY A 463 9.15 -0.35 -26.18
N GLY A 464 10.30 -0.89 -25.78
CA GLY A 464 10.37 -1.99 -24.85
C GLY A 464 11.76 -2.32 -24.30
N PHE A 465 11.81 -3.01 -23.16
CA PHE A 465 13.04 -3.26 -22.39
C PHE A 465 13.11 -4.71 -21.90
N ILE A 466 14.30 -5.28 -21.93
CA ILE A 466 14.58 -6.59 -21.33
C ILE A 466 15.47 -6.39 -20.11
N PHE A 467 15.08 -6.95 -18.97
CA PHE A 467 15.86 -6.95 -17.73
C PHE A 467 16.44 -8.34 -17.50
N ILE A 468 17.74 -8.44 -17.22
CA ILE A 468 18.38 -9.74 -16.95
C ILE A 468 19.26 -9.70 -15.73
N ALA A 469 19.29 -10.82 -15.02
CA ALA A 469 20.19 -11.08 -13.91
C ALA A 469 20.33 -12.58 -13.68
N ARG A 470 21.13 -12.98 -12.68
CA ARG A 470 21.27 -14.37 -12.23
C ARG A 470 21.14 -14.44 -10.71
N GLY A 471 20.69 -15.58 -10.20
CA GLY A 471 20.63 -15.87 -8.77
C GLY A 471 19.97 -14.74 -7.96
N SER A 472 20.67 -14.26 -6.93
CA SER A 472 20.23 -13.18 -6.05
C SER A 472 19.95 -11.85 -6.75
N GLY A 473 20.42 -11.63 -7.99
CA GLY A 473 20.10 -10.45 -8.80
C GLY A 473 18.71 -10.49 -9.48
N LEU A 474 18.10 -11.68 -9.61
CA LEU A 474 16.86 -11.86 -10.38
C LEU A 474 15.66 -11.07 -9.83
N PRO A 475 15.40 -11.05 -8.50
CA PRO A 475 14.30 -10.26 -7.96
C PRO A 475 14.44 -8.75 -8.24
N TYR A 476 15.67 -8.24 -8.31
CA TYR A 476 15.95 -6.84 -8.63
C TYR A 476 15.70 -6.53 -10.11
N ALA A 477 16.05 -7.45 -11.02
CA ALA A 477 15.68 -7.32 -12.44
C ALA A 477 14.15 -7.35 -12.62
N ALA A 478 13.44 -8.20 -11.87
CA ALA A 478 11.99 -8.24 -11.85
C ALA A 478 11.37 -6.93 -11.36
N GLU A 479 11.92 -6.38 -10.27
CA GLU A 479 11.49 -5.10 -9.73
C GLU A 479 11.73 -3.94 -10.69
N GLY A 480 12.91 -3.88 -11.31
CA GLY A 480 13.23 -2.86 -12.32
C GLY A 480 12.27 -2.89 -13.52
N ALA A 481 11.97 -4.07 -14.04
CA ALA A 481 10.99 -4.24 -15.10
C ALA A 481 9.58 -3.80 -14.66
N LEU A 482 9.19 -4.08 -13.41
CA LEU A 482 7.91 -3.65 -12.87
C LEU A 482 7.82 -2.11 -12.76
N LYS A 483 8.82 -1.45 -12.14
CA LYS A 483 8.86 0.02 -12.05
C LYS A 483 8.80 0.69 -13.41
N LEU A 484 9.53 0.15 -14.39
CA LEU A 484 9.53 0.71 -15.73
C LEU A 484 8.15 0.60 -16.38
N LYS A 485 7.47 -0.55 -16.28
CA LYS A 485 6.09 -0.71 -16.77
C LYS A 485 5.11 0.25 -16.12
N GLU A 486 5.16 0.36 -14.80
CA GLU A 486 4.23 1.18 -14.01
C GLU A 486 4.33 2.67 -14.38
N LEU A 487 5.55 3.18 -14.59
CA LEU A 487 5.78 4.62 -14.74
C LEU A 487 5.84 5.07 -16.20
N THR A 488 6.41 4.26 -17.08
CA THR A 488 6.67 4.64 -18.47
C THR A 488 5.64 4.11 -19.45
N TYR A 489 4.83 3.13 -19.04
CA TYR A 489 3.91 2.37 -19.88
C TYR A 489 4.57 1.69 -21.10
N ARG A 490 5.90 1.56 -21.09
CA ARG A 490 6.64 0.75 -22.05
C ARG A 490 6.57 -0.72 -21.64
N TRP A 491 6.61 -1.60 -22.63
CA TRP A 491 6.73 -3.03 -22.33
C TRP A 491 8.07 -3.29 -21.64
N ALA A 492 8.05 -4.02 -20.53
CA ALA A 492 9.27 -4.48 -19.90
C ALA A 492 9.09 -5.87 -19.30
N GLU A 493 10.05 -6.74 -19.57
CA GLU A 493 10.08 -8.11 -19.08
C GLU A 493 11.44 -8.43 -18.49
N HIS A 494 11.45 -9.32 -17.50
CA HIS A 494 12.67 -9.78 -16.87
C HIS A 494 12.88 -11.27 -17.14
N TYR A 495 14.13 -11.68 -17.29
CA TYR A 495 14.49 -13.07 -17.52
C TYR A 495 15.72 -13.46 -16.68
N PRO A 496 15.77 -14.69 -16.15
CA PRO A 496 17.04 -15.28 -15.75
C PRO A 496 17.96 -15.27 -16.97
N ALA A 497 19.17 -14.71 -16.85
CA ALA A 497 20.03 -14.47 -18.01
C ALA A 497 20.39 -15.77 -18.78
N GLY A 498 20.39 -16.92 -18.10
CA GLY A 498 20.60 -18.23 -18.74
C GLY A 498 19.44 -18.69 -19.62
N GLU A 499 18.23 -18.20 -19.39
CA GLU A 499 17.01 -18.57 -20.13
C GLU A 499 16.89 -17.86 -21.48
N LEU A 500 17.70 -16.82 -21.74
CA LEU A 500 17.61 -16.05 -22.98
C LEU A 500 17.68 -16.95 -24.22
N LYS A 501 18.58 -17.93 -24.25
CA LYS A 501 18.75 -18.86 -25.39
C LYS A 501 17.57 -19.78 -25.64
N HIS A 502 16.67 -19.91 -24.66
CA HIS A 502 15.53 -20.81 -24.72
C HIS A 502 14.28 -20.14 -25.34
N GLY A 503 14.45 -18.99 -26.00
CA GLY A 503 13.39 -18.29 -26.73
C GLY A 503 13.50 -16.76 -26.67
N PRO A 504 13.60 -16.15 -25.47
CA PRO A 504 13.52 -14.69 -25.30
C PRO A 504 14.55 -13.89 -26.09
N LEU A 505 15.71 -14.48 -26.39
CA LEU A 505 16.76 -13.84 -27.18
C LEU A 505 16.33 -13.49 -28.62
N ALA A 506 15.23 -14.09 -29.12
CA ALA A 506 14.62 -13.73 -30.40
C ALA A 506 14.02 -12.31 -30.40
N LEU A 507 13.73 -11.73 -29.23
CA LEU A 507 13.27 -10.35 -29.09
C LEU A 507 14.40 -9.32 -29.22
N VAL A 508 15.66 -9.76 -29.12
CA VAL A 508 16.83 -8.87 -29.20
C VAL A 508 17.14 -8.57 -30.65
N SER A 509 17.07 -7.29 -30.98
CA SER A 509 17.44 -6.73 -32.28
C SER A 509 18.39 -5.54 -32.09
N GLN A 510 18.82 -4.92 -33.20
CA GLN A 510 19.71 -3.77 -33.17
C GLN A 510 19.09 -2.62 -32.34
N GLY A 511 19.76 -2.25 -31.26
CA GLY A 511 19.33 -1.17 -30.37
C GLY A 511 18.36 -1.58 -29.27
N THR A 512 17.88 -2.83 -29.21
CA THR A 512 16.98 -3.28 -28.14
C THR A 512 17.63 -3.06 -26.77
N PRO A 513 17.05 -2.23 -25.87
CA PRO A 513 17.61 -1.99 -24.55
C PRO A 513 17.55 -3.25 -23.68
N VAL A 514 18.71 -3.63 -23.14
CA VAL A 514 18.84 -4.73 -22.19
C VAL A 514 19.52 -4.22 -20.92
N VAL A 515 18.73 -4.09 -19.86
CA VAL A 515 19.19 -3.69 -18.52
C VAL A 515 19.73 -4.92 -17.80
N VAL A 516 20.96 -4.84 -17.32
CA VAL A 516 21.65 -5.96 -16.66
C VAL A 516 21.87 -5.59 -15.21
N VAL A 517 21.29 -6.36 -14.28
CA VAL A 517 21.60 -6.24 -12.85
C VAL A 517 22.72 -7.21 -12.51
N ASP A 518 23.91 -6.65 -12.30
CA ASP A 518 25.09 -7.40 -11.89
C ASP A 518 25.01 -7.74 -10.39
N ASN A 519 25.30 -8.99 -10.04
CA ASN A 519 25.43 -9.46 -8.66
C ASN A 519 26.76 -10.20 -8.43
N GLY A 520 27.73 -10.04 -9.33
CA GLY A 520 29.04 -10.70 -9.26
C GLY A 520 29.07 -12.14 -9.77
N ASP A 521 28.02 -12.63 -10.43
CA ASP A 521 28.04 -13.94 -11.12
C ASP A 521 28.88 -13.86 -12.40
N GLN A 522 29.98 -14.62 -12.43
CA GLN A 522 30.91 -14.66 -13.56
C GLN A 522 30.26 -15.09 -14.88
N LYS A 523 29.21 -15.92 -14.82
CA LYS A 523 28.48 -16.40 -16.01
C LYS A 523 27.62 -15.31 -16.65
N LEU A 524 27.34 -14.21 -15.95
CA LEU A 524 26.55 -13.10 -16.49
C LEU A 524 27.24 -12.48 -17.71
N SER A 525 28.57 -12.37 -17.70
CA SER A 525 29.39 -11.85 -18.79
C SER A 525 29.15 -12.56 -20.13
N SER A 526 28.99 -13.89 -20.11
CA SER A 526 28.68 -14.68 -21.32
C SER A 526 27.30 -14.33 -21.88
N ASN A 527 26.28 -14.22 -21.02
CA ASN A 527 24.92 -13.87 -21.46
C ASN A 527 24.90 -12.43 -22.05
N VAL A 528 25.66 -11.51 -21.44
CA VAL A 528 25.81 -10.14 -21.95
C VAL A 528 26.49 -10.12 -23.33
N ALA A 529 27.52 -10.94 -23.53
CA ALA A 529 28.18 -11.06 -24.84
C ALA A 529 27.22 -11.57 -25.92
N GLU A 530 26.32 -12.49 -25.58
CA GLU A 530 25.33 -13.05 -26.50
C GLU A 530 24.26 -12.05 -26.92
N VAL A 531 23.83 -11.19 -25.99
CA VAL A 531 22.92 -10.07 -26.28
C VAL A 531 23.61 -9.05 -27.19
N ARG A 532 24.87 -8.68 -26.88
CA ARG A 532 25.65 -7.76 -27.72
C ARG A 532 25.85 -8.31 -29.13
N ALA A 533 26.11 -9.61 -29.28
CA ALA A 533 26.27 -10.26 -30.57
C ALA A 533 25.01 -10.18 -31.46
N ARG A 534 23.85 -9.84 -30.90
CA ARG A 534 22.57 -9.67 -31.61
C ARG A 534 22.14 -8.20 -31.72
N GLY A 535 23.03 -7.27 -31.39
CA GLY A 535 22.78 -5.84 -31.50
C GLY A 535 22.08 -5.21 -30.29
N GLY A 536 21.88 -5.95 -29.20
CA GLY A 536 21.25 -5.42 -28.00
C GLY A 536 22.08 -4.32 -27.32
N ARG A 537 21.42 -3.23 -26.92
CA ARG A 537 22.02 -2.11 -26.20
C ARG A 537 22.08 -2.45 -24.71
N ILE A 538 23.27 -2.79 -24.22
CA ILE A 538 23.49 -3.15 -22.82
C ILE A 538 23.52 -1.90 -21.94
N ILE A 539 22.70 -1.87 -20.88
CA ILE A 539 22.77 -0.91 -19.79
C ILE A 539 23.07 -1.72 -18.52
N SER A 540 24.34 -1.80 -18.14
CA SER A 540 24.71 -2.56 -16.94
C SER A 540 24.68 -1.70 -15.68
N ILE A 541 24.00 -2.19 -14.65
CA ILE A 541 23.96 -1.65 -13.30
C ILE A 541 24.79 -2.60 -12.45
N GLY A 542 25.92 -2.14 -11.95
CA GLY A 542 26.88 -3.10 -11.46
C GLY A 542 28.21 -2.57 -10.97
N SER A 543 29.19 -3.47 -11.03
CA SER A 543 30.56 -3.23 -10.58
C SER A 543 31.24 -2.10 -11.35
N ALA A 544 32.38 -1.62 -10.85
CA ALA A 544 33.17 -0.59 -11.51
C ALA A 544 33.42 -0.95 -12.99
N GLY A 545 33.09 -0.02 -13.90
CA GLY A 545 33.12 -0.24 -15.35
C GLY A 545 31.76 -0.58 -15.97
N SER A 546 30.72 -0.77 -15.16
CA SER A 546 29.33 -0.84 -15.62
C SER A 546 28.83 0.50 -16.16
N SER A 547 27.77 0.49 -16.96
CA SER A 547 27.12 1.72 -17.44
C SER A 547 26.69 2.62 -16.29
N ILE A 548 26.20 2.01 -15.20
CA ILE A 548 25.82 2.68 -13.96
C ILE A 548 26.52 1.95 -12.82
N PRO A 549 27.66 2.46 -12.35
CA PRO A 549 28.38 1.85 -11.22
C PRO A 549 27.58 1.98 -9.93
N VAL A 550 27.58 0.91 -9.12
CA VAL A 550 27.06 0.91 -7.76
C VAL A 550 28.13 0.46 -6.78
N VAL A 551 28.19 1.14 -5.63
CA VAL A 551 29.10 0.82 -4.52
C VAL A 551 28.40 -0.21 -3.64
N GLY A 552 29.15 -1.20 -3.13
CA GLY A 552 28.57 -2.14 -2.18
C GLY A 552 28.11 -3.48 -2.77
N LEU A 553 28.50 -3.78 -4.03
CA LEU A 553 28.36 -5.09 -4.69
C LEU A 553 29.17 -6.19 -3.99
N SER A 554 28.89 -6.37 -2.72
CA SER A 554 29.29 -7.50 -1.94
C SER A 554 28.44 -8.68 -2.39
N LYS A 555 29.00 -9.88 -2.35
CA LYS A 555 28.24 -11.13 -2.54
C LYS A 555 27.38 -11.39 -1.30
N ALA A 556 26.55 -10.42 -0.94
CA ALA A 556 25.62 -10.54 0.14
C ALA A 556 24.52 -11.55 -0.22
N PRO A 557 24.04 -12.36 0.73
CA PRO A 557 23.00 -13.35 0.47
C PRO A 557 21.67 -12.74 0.00
N TRP A 558 21.40 -11.47 0.32
CA TRP A 558 20.24 -10.73 -0.16
C TRP A 558 20.44 -10.12 -1.56
N GLY A 559 21.62 -10.24 -2.18
CA GLY A 559 21.92 -9.67 -3.48
C GLY A 559 22.11 -8.14 -3.46
N PRO A 560 22.12 -7.48 -4.63
CA PRO A 560 22.50 -6.07 -4.76
C PRO A 560 21.32 -5.11 -4.49
N VAL A 561 21.00 -4.84 -3.22
CA VAL A 561 19.92 -3.91 -2.83
C VAL A 561 20.20 -2.51 -3.38
N GLU A 562 21.45 -2.08 -3.39
CA GLU A 562 21.92 -0.81 -3.93
C GLU A 562 21.59 -0.61 -5.42
N ALA A 563 21.38 -1.70 -6.18
CA ALA A 563 20.99 -1.63 -7.59
C ALA A 563 19.52 -1.23 -7.80
N THR A 564 18.69 -1.25 -6.75
CA THR A 564 17.30 -0.78 -6.82
C THR A 564 17.19 0.70 -7.13
N VAL A 565 18.08 1.51 -6.54
CA VAL A 565 18.10 2.96 -6.72
C VAL A 565 18.24 3.37 -8.19
N PRO A 566 19.26 2.91 -8.95
CA PRO A 566 19.37 3.26 -10.35
C PRO A 566 18.23 2.69 -11.20
N LEU A 567 17.65 1.54 -10.84
CA LEU A 567 16.46 1.02 -11.52
C LEU A 567 15.24 1.95 -11.33
N GLN A 568 15.01 2.43 -10.11
CA GLN A 568 13.93 3.36 -9.77
C GLN A 568 14.15 4.72 -10.46
N ILE A 569 15.36 5.27 -10.40
CA ILE A 569 15.69 6.56 -11.04
C ILE A 569 15.63 6.44 -12.57
N LEU A 570 15.99 5.29 -13.15
CA LEU A 570 15.85 5.04 -14.59
C LEU A 570 14.38 5.12 -15.01
N ALA A 571 13.50 4.39 -14.31
CA ALA A 571 12.08 4.37 -14.60
C ALA A 571 11.44 5.76 -14.41
N ARG A 572 11.77 6.46 -13.31
CA ARG A 572 11.29 7.83 -13.04
C ARG A 572 11.76 8.82 -14.10
N THR A 573 13.06 8.87 -14.40
CA THR A 573 13.63 9.83 -15.35
C THR A 573 13.07 9.61 -16.76
N LEU A 574 12.90 8.35 -17.19
CA LEU A 574 12.28 8.03 -18.47
C LEU A 574 10.79 8.42 -18.50
N ALA A 575 10.04 8.16 -17.43
CA ALA A 575 8.63 8.56 -17.35
C ALA A 575 8.45 10.09 -17.44
N LEU A 576 9.32 10.85 -16.77
CA LEU A 576 9.34 12.31 -16.88
C LEU A 576 9.69 12.78 -18.30
N ALA A 577 10.67 12.15 -18.96
CA ALA A 577 11.00 12.44 -20.35
C ALA A 577 9.83 12.16 -21.33
N LEU A 578 8.96 11.21 -20.98
CA LEU A 578 7.73 10.89 -21.71
C LEU A 578 6.53 11.77 -21.30
N GLY A 579 6.69 12.69 -20.35
CA GLY A 579 5.64 13.58 -19.86
C GLY A 579 4.58 12.87 -19.02
N HIS A 580 4.93 11.80 -18.31
CA HIS A 580 4.00 11.04 -17.47
C HIS A 580 4.04 11.49 -16.00
N ASP A 581 2.90 11.35 -15.32
CA ASP A 581 2.76 11.59 -13.87
C ASP A 581 3.35 10.39 -13.10
N VAL A 582 4.49 10.61 -12.43
CA VAL A 582 5.24 9.54 -11.74
C VAL A 582 4.66 9.17 -10.38
N ASP A 583 3.93 10.09 -9.74
CA ASP A 583 3.31 9.83 -8.45
C ASP A 583 1.96 9.14 -8.62
N LYS A 584 1.25 9.43 -9.71
CA LYS A 584 -0.10 8.93 -10.02
C LYS A 584 -0.16 8.33 -11.44
N PRO A 585 0.53 7.21 -11.70
CA PRO A 585 0.47 6.52 -12.97
C PRO A 585 -0.96 6.03 -13.27
N ARG A 586 -1.37 6.12 -14.53
CA ARG A 586 -2.74 5.81 -14.98
C ARG A 586 -3.14 4.38 -14.61
N ASN A 587 -4.43 4.20 -14.30
CA ASN A 587 -5.06 2.91 -13.99
C ASN A 587 -4.53 2.20 -12.72
N LEU A 588 -3.63 2.82 -11.95
CA LEU A 588 -3.04 2.24 -10.75
C LEU A 588 -3.48 3.00 -9.50
N ALA A 589 -3.54 2.28 -8.38
CA ALA A 589 -3.73 2.85 -7.05
C ALA A 589 -2.67 2.29 -6.11
N LYS A 590 -2.31 3.04 -5.05
CA LYS A 590 -1.24 2.64 -4.12
C LYS A 590 -1.48 1.28 -3.45
N SER A 591 -2.74 0.96 -3.16
CA SER A 591 -3.15 -0.30 -2.56
C SER A 591 -4.37 -0.85 -3.29
N VAL A 592 -4.26 -2.11 -3.74
CA VAL A 592 -5.33 -2.90 -4.34
C VAL A 592 -6.06 -3.63 -3.22
N THR A 593 -7.24 -3.14 -2.87
CA THR A 593 -8.02 -3.57 -1.68
C THR A 593 -9.37 -4.17 -2.04
N VAL A 594 -9.50 -4.53 -3.31
CA VAL A 594 -10.71 -5.02 -3.97
C VAL A 594 -10.25 -5.93 -5.11
N GLU A 595 -11.10 -6.86 -5.53
CA GLU A 595 -10.85 -7.73 -6.69
C GLU A 595 -10.84 -6.98 -8.03
#